data_AF-A0A3R9QFA7-F1
#
_entry.id   AF-A0A3R9QFA7-F1
#
_cell.length_a   1.000
_cell.length_b   1.000
_cell.length_c   1.000
_cell.angle_alpha   90.00
_cell.angle_beta   90.00
_cell.angle_gamma   90.00
#
_symmetry.space_group_name_H-M   'P 1'
#
loop_
_entity.id
_entity.type
_entity.pdbx_description
1 polymer ?
#
loop_
_entity_poly.entity_id
_entity_poly.type
_entity_poly.pdbx_seq_one_letter_code
_entity_poly.pdbx_strand_id
1 'polypeptide(L)'
;MTNEVSVTLDNLCNNASLKVKTRLKAIDKVIYGFKKKNVELTVPNVVNALKAIGVNISASSIYNKTVRGKSNPYRVLFDAWMNDLNKSKLSRNSQNLASVEFVSMTDSDYSSIGNDVVKFKVQMLFNELKSARHQINMLKQIHNLPIVTDTGSSLIFHKNEVSNEPIASQQENITKPKIECNQMYIKVLEQFLNGSNKLEYDKDGCLIAKTTIRKDDLLSDINFKDAIMAALNILLNKN
;
A
#
# COMPACT_ATOMS: atom_id res chain seq x y z
N MET A 1 -11.19 -15.74 -20.16
CA MET A 1 -10.78 -14.64 -19.25
C MET A 1 -11.28 -13.33 -19.84
N THR A 2 -12.45 -12.89 -19.40
CA THR A 2 -13.02 -11.58 -19.76
C THR A 2 -12.21 -10.51 -19.02
N ASN A 3 -11.16 -9.99 -19.65
CA ASN A 3 -10.34 -8.94 -19.06
C ASN A 3 -11.22 -7.72 -18.78
N GLU A 4 -11.10 -7.11 -17.60
CA GLU A 4 -11.80 -5.86 -17.24
C GLU A 4 -11.71 -4.83 -18.39
N VAL A 5 -10.58 -4.83 -19.08
CA VAL A 5 -10.28 -4.01 -20.25
C VAL A 5 -11.21 -4.26 -21.43
N SER A 6 -11.58 -5.50 -21.76
CA SER A 6 -12.51 -5.79 -22.88
C SER A 6 -13.93 -5.28 -22.58
N VAL A 7 -14.36 -5.38 -21.31
CA VAL A 7 -15.65 -4.83 -20.87
C VAL A 7 -15.64 -3.29 -20.94
N THR A 8 -14.54 -2.65 -20.55
CA THR A 8 -14.40 -1.19 -20.71
C THR A 8 -14.37 -0.76 -22.18
N LEU A 9 -13.74 -1.54 -23.06
CA LEU A 9 -13.72 -1.26 -24.50
C LEU A 9 -15.12 -1.31 -25.11
N ASP A 10 -15.92 -2.32 -24.76
CA ASP A 10 -17.28 -2.47 -25.28
C ASP A 10 -18.20 -1.33 -24.79
N ASN A 11 -18.08 -0.96 -23.51
CA ASN A 11 -18.82 0.18 -22.95
C ASN A 11 -18.42 1.52 -23.60
N LEU A 12 -17.14 1.71 -23.92
CA LEU A 12 -16.67 2.90 -24.62
C LEU A 12 -17.07 2.89 -26.10
N CYS A 13 -17.15 1.73 -26.74
CA CYS A 13 -17.58 1.57 -28.13
C CYS A 13 -19.08 1.82 -28.32
N ASN A 14 -19.91 1.56 -27.31
CA ASN A 14 -21.36 1.80 -27.35
C ASN A 14 -21.72 3.28 -27.20
N ASN A 15 -20.89 4.05 -26.49
CA ASN A 15 -21.12 5.48 -26.22
C ASN A 15 -20.41 6.43 -27.20
N ALA A 16 -19.71 5.90 -28.23
CA ALA A 16 -18.81 6.67 -29.07
C ALA A 16 -19.22 6.73 -30.55
N SER A 17 -18.77 7.80 -31.22
CA SER A 17 -18.89 7.99 -32.67
C SER A 17 -18.11 6.92 -33.46
N LEU A 18 -18.55 6.59 -34.67
CA LEU A 18 -17.95 5.57 -35.54
C LEU A 18 -16.43 5.74 -35.74
N LYS A 19 -15.96 6.98 -35.89
CA LYS A 19 -14.52 7.30 -36.03
C LYS A 19 -13.72 7.10 -34.74
N VAL A 20 -14.37 7.24 -33.58
CA VAL A 20 -13.76 7.01 -32.27
C VAL A 20 -13.68 5.51 -31.99
N LYS A 21 -14.70 4.75 -32.38
CA LYS A 21 -14.75 3.28 -32.27
C LYS A 21 -13.63 2.60 -33.04
N THR A 22 -13.37 3.01 -34.29
CA THR A 22 -12.27 2.45 -35.09
C THR A 22 -10.90 2.75 -34.46
N ARG A 23 -10.73 3.96 -33.91
CA ARG A 23 -9.50 4.36 -33.19
C ARG A 23 -9.31 3.60 -31.87
N LEU A 24 -10.37 3.39 -31.09
CA LEU A 24 -10.31 2.64 -29.83
C LEU A 24 -9.93 1.17 -30.08
N LYS A 25 -10.50 0.52 -31.11
CA LYS A 25 -10.12 -0.84 -31.50
C LYS A 25 -8.67 -0.92 -31.99
N ALA A 26 -8.18 0.11 -32.70
CA ALA A 26 -6.79 0.18 -33.11
C ALA A 26 -5.83 0.33 -31.91
N ILE A 27 -6.18 1.17 -30.94
CA ILE A 27 -5.45 1.34 -29.67
C ILE A 27 -5.40 0.02 -28.92
N ASP A 28 -6.54 -0.66 -28.76
CA ASP A 28 -6.63 -1.94 -28.07
C ASP A 28 -5.73 -3.00 -28.70
N LYS A 29 -5.75 -3.12 -30.04
CA LYS A 29 -4.88 -4.04 -30.78
C LYS A 29 -3.39 -3.74 -30.60
N VAL A 30 -3.01 -2.46 -30.58
CA VAL A 30 -1.62 -2.03 -30.36
C VAL A 30 -1.16 -2.37 -28.95
N ILE A 31 -1.97 -2.04 -27.94
CA ILE A 31 -1.61 -2.26 -26.55
C ILE A 31 -1.56 -3.77 -26.23
N TYR A 32 -2.49 -4.56 -26.79
CA TYR A 32 -2.42 -6.02 -26.73
C TYR A 32 -1.11 -6.56 -27.35
N GLY A 33 -0.69 -5.99 -28.49
CA GLY A 33 0.59 -6.30 -29.11
C GLY A 33 1.79 -5.96 -28.22
N PHE A 34 1.74 -4.84 -27.48
CA PHE A 34 2.78 -4.47 -26.51
C PHE A 34 2.83 -5.40 -25.32
N LYS A 35 1.67 -5.84 -24.81
CA LYS A 35 1.60 -6.87 -23.76
C LYS A 35 2.27 -8.17 -24.20
N LYS A 36 2.04 -8.62 -25.44
CA LYS A 36 2.68 -9.85 -25.96
C LYS A 36 4.20 -9.70 -26.15
N LYS A 37 4.66 -8.51 -26.57
CA LYS A 37 6.08 -8.24 -26.84
C LYS A 37 6.86 -7.69 -25.64
N ASN A 38 6.23 -7.57 -24.47
CA ASN A 38 6.79 -6.95 -23.25
C ASN A 38 7.35 -5.54 -23.47
N VAL A 39 6.73 -4.76 -24.37
CA VAL A 39 7.14 -3.36 -24.62
C VAL A 39 6.49 -2.46 -23.58
N GLU A 40 7.24 -1.47 -23.09
CA GLU A 40 6.72 -0.50 -22.14
C GLU A 40 5.58 0.34 -22.75
N LEU A 41 4.46 0.36 -22.02
CA LEU A 41 3.29 1.14 -22.38
C LEU A 41 3.53 2.63 -22.06
N THR A 42 4.11 3.34 -23.01
CA THR A 42 4.23 4.80 -22.96
C THR A 42 3.36 5.44 -24.05
N VAL A 43 2.83 6.63 -23.78
CA VAL A 43 2.00 7.36 -24.75
C VAL A 43 2.74 7.61 -26.07
N PRO A 44 4.05 7.98 -26.10
CA PRO A 44 4.80 8.11 -27.34
C PRO A 44 4.89 6.80 -28.14
N ASN A 45 5.11 5.66 -27.47
CA ASN A 45 5.18 4.35 -28.14
C ASN A 45 3.85 3.97 -28.77
N VAL A 46 2.74 4.22 -28.07
CA VAL A 46 1.38 3.96 -28.60
C VAL A 46 1.11 4.85 -29.81
N VAL A 47 1.44 6.14 -29.75
CA VAL A 47 1.24 7.07 -30.87
C VAL A 47 2.08 6.66 -32.10
N ASN A 48 3.34 6.27 -31.89
CA ASN A 48 4.22 5.82 -32.97
C ASN A 48 3.74 4.51 -33.60
N ALA A 49 3.28 3.55 -32.80
CA ALA A 49 2.71 2.30 -33.30
C ALA A 49 1.36 2.50 -34.02
N LEU A 50 0.52 3.43 -33.54
CA LEU A 50 -0.71 3.81 -34.24
C LEU A 50 -0.43 4.48 -35.58
N LYS A 51 0.61 5.34 -35.64
CA LYS A 51 1.08 5.95 -36.88
C LYS A 51 1.55 4.89 -37.89
N ALA A 52 2.26 3.85 -37.44
CA ALA A 52 2.67 2.72 -38.28
C ALA A 52 1.48 1.91 -38.84
N ILE A 53 0.33 1.92 -38.16
CA ILE A 53 -0.93 1.28 -38.60
C ILE A 53 -1.77 2.22 -39.49
N GLY A 54 -1.33 3.48 -39.69
CA GLY A 54 -2.03 4.47 -40.52
C GLY A 54 -3.11 5.27 -39.76
N VAL A 55 -3.15 5.18 -38.43
CA VAL A 55 -4.11 5.91 -37.59
C VAL A 55 -3.42 7.09 -36.91
N ASN A 56 -3.63 8.29 -37.45
CA ASN A 56 -3.06 9.52 -36.89
C ASN A 56 -3.86 9.98 -35.66
N ILE A 57 -3.24 9.89 -34.47
CA ILE A 57 -3.73 10.43 -33.20
C ILE A 57 -2.63 11.28 -32.58
N SER A 58 -2.98 12.48 -32.11
CA SER A 58 -2.03 13.34 -31.40
C SER A 58 -1.81 12.81 -29.99
N ALA A 59 -0.58 12.93 -29.47
CA ALA A 59 -0.29 12.58 -28.06
C ALA A 59 -1.19 13.37 -27.08
N SER A 60 -1.50 14.63 -27.41
CA SER A 60 -2.44 15.46 -26.65
C SER A 60 -3.85 14.85 -26.54
N SER A 61 -4.30 14.11 -27.56
CA SER A 61 -5.59 13.42 -27.53
C SER A 61 -5.62 12.23 -26.56
N ILE A 62 -4.48 11.72 -26.11
CA ILE A 62 -4.38 10.66 -25.11
C ILE A 62 -4.14 11.24 -23.71
N TYR A 63 -3.40 12.36 -23.62
CA TYR A 63 -3.16 13.05 -22.35
C TYR A 63 -4.39 13.81 -21.81
N ASN A 64 -5.25 14.33 -22.70
CA ASN A 64 -6.41 15.11 -22.27
C ASN A 64 -7.40 14.25 -21.47
N LYS A 65 -7.72 14.69 -20.24
CA LYS A 65 -8.65 13.99 -19.36
C LYS A 65 -10.12 14.16 -19.79
N THR A 66 -10.44 15.27 -20.44
CA THR A 66 -11.79 15.60 -20.88
C THR A 66 -11.81 16.07 -22.34
N VAL A 67 -12.87 15.70 -23.06
CA VAL A 67 -13.18 16.23 -24.39
C VAL A 67 -14.65 16.66 -24.36
N ARG A 68 -14.91 17.95 -24.60
CA ARG A 68 -16.28 18.51 -24.61
C ARG A 68 -17.10 18.17 -23.35
N GLY A 69 -16.49 18.33 -22.16
CA GLY A 69 -17.15 18.09 -20.86
C GLY A 69 -17.39 16.62 -20.51
N LYS A 70 -17.03 15.66 -21.38
CA LYS A 70 -17.11 14.22 -21.10
C LYS A 70 -15.72 13.63 -20.92
N SER A 71 -15.62 12.55 -20.16
CA SER A 71 -14.37 11.80 -19.97
C SER A 71 -13.84 11.32 -21.32
N ASN A 72 -12.55 11.50 -21.55
CA ASN A 72 -11.94 11.13 -22.81
C ASN A 72 -11.85 9.59 -22.94
N PRO A 73 -12.53 8.98 -23.94
CA PRO A 73 -12.54 7.53 -24.06
C PRO A 73 -11.15 6.94 -24.31
N TYR A 74 -10.24 7.68 -24.97
CA TYR A 74 -8.87 7.22 -25.20
C TYR A 74 -8.06 7.13 -23.92
N ARG A 75 -8.27 8.08 -23.00
CA ARG A 75 -7.59 8.12 -21.71
C ARG A 75 -8.07 7.01 -20.79
N VAL A 76 -9.39 6.80 -20.73
CA VAL A 76 -10.00 5.74 -19.92
C VAL A 76 -9.50 4.36 -20.35
N LEU A 77 -9.43 4.09 -21.66
CA LEU A 77 -8.89 2.83 -22.17
C LEU A 77 -7.39 2.68 -21.86
N PHE A 78 -6.61 3.76 -22.00
CA PHE A 78 -5.18 3.74 -21.70
C PHE A 78 -4.90 3.48 -20.21
N ASP A 79 -5.65 4.14 -19.31
CA ASP A 79 -5.51 3.95 -17.86
C ASP A 79 -5.95 2.54 -17.42
N ALA A 80 -7.02 1.98 -18.01
CA ALA A 80 -7.44 0.60 -17.77
C ALA A 80 -6.35 -0.41 -18.16
N TRP A 81 -5.71 -0.20 -19.32
CA TRP A 81 -4.58 -1.01 -19.77
C TRP A 81 -3.32 -0.83 -18.90
N MET A 82 -3.03 0.39 -18.45
CA MET A 82 -1.91 0.64 -17.54
C MET A 82 -2.10 -0.10 -16.21
N ASN A 83 -3.32 -0.11 -15.69
CA ASN A 83 -3.66 -0.84 -14.47
C ASN A 83 -3.54 -2.36 -14.64
N ASP A 84 -3.98 -2.93 -15.77
CA ASP A 84 -3.83 -4.37 -16.06
C ASP A 84 -2.35 -4.78 -16.20
N LEU A 85 -1.55 -3.96 -16.88
CA LEU A 85 -0.10 -4.19 -16.98
C LEU A 85 0.59 -4.06 -15.62
N ASN A 86 0.20 -3.10 -14.78
CA ASN A 86 0.76 -2.96 -13.45
C ASN A 86 0.33 -4.11 -12.51
N LYS A 87 -0.93 -4.56 -12.57
CA LYS A 87 -1.40 -5.77 -11.84
C LYS A 87 -0.57 -6.99 -12.23
N SER A 88 -0.32 -7.20 -13.52
CA SER A 88 0.52 -8.33 -13.98
C SER A 88 2.00 -8.20 -13.57
N LYS A 89 2.57 -6.99 -13.54
CA LYS A 89 3.93 -6.75 -13.00
C LYS A 89 4.00 -6.98 -11.49
N LEU A 90 3.02 -6.50 -10.72
CA LEU A 90 2.94 -6.68 -9.27
C LEU A 90 2.79 -8.17 -8.90
N SER A 91 1.93 -8.91 -9.62
CA SER A 91 1.79 -10.37 -9.44
C SER A 91 3.06 -11.14 -9.79
N ARG A 92 3.88 -10.64 -10.71
CA ARG A 92 5.17 -11.26 -11.07
C ARG A 92 6.26 -10.92 -10.06
N ASN A 93 6.25 -9.72 -9.50
CA ASN A 93 7.19 -9.30 -8.47
C ASN A 93 6.92 -9.98 -7.12
N SER A 94 5.65 -10.25 -6.78
CA SER A 94 5.32 -11.06 -5.60
C SER A 94 5.75 -12.52 -5.76
N GLN A 95 5.70 -13.08 -6.97
CA GLN A 95 6.26 -14.41 -7.26
C GLN A 95 7.80 -14.43 -7.21
N ASN A 96 8.47 -13.40 -7.72
CA ASN A 96 9.93 -13.30 -7.67
C ASN A 96 10.48 -13.02 -6.26
N LEU A 97 9.72 -12.37 -5.38
CA LEU A 97 10.11 -12.18 -3.98
C LEU A 97 9.91 -13.47 -3.15
N ALA A 98 8.95 -14.32 -3.54
CA ALA A 98 8.71 -15.62 -2.91
C ALA A 98 9.78 -16.67 -3.29
N SER A 99 10.49 -16.48 -4.40
CA SER A 99 11.47 -17.44 -4.94
C SER A 99 12.92 -16.95 -4.84
N VAL A 100 13.30 -16.27 -3.76
CA VAL A 100 14.65 -16.55 -3.23
C VAL A 100 14.51 -17.88 -2.47
N GLU A 101 14.37 -18.95 -3.24
CA GLU A 101 14.48 -20.31 -2.72
C GLU A 101 15.92 -20.43 -2.25
N PHE A 102 16.11 -20.18 -0.96
CA PHE A 102 17.39 -20.34 -0.30
C PHE A 102 17.74 -21.81 -0.47
N VAL A 103 18.64 -22.13 -1.41
CA VAL A 103 19.15 -23.49 -1.59
C VAL A 103 19.81 -23.87 -0.27
N SER A 104 19.05 -24.54 0.57
CA SER A 104 19.53 -25.09 1.83
C SER A 104 20.33 -26.31 1.45
N MET A 105 21.62 -26.27 1.78
CA MET A 105 22.54 -27.38 1.57
C MET A 105 21.91 -28.68 2.09
N THR A 106 21.81 -29.70 1.23
CA THR A 106 21.26 -31.00 1.58
C THR A 106 22.35 -31.91 2.15
N ASP A 107 21.98 -32.94 2.91
CA ASP A 107 22.97 -33.86 3.52
C ASP A 107 23.85 -34.59 2.47
N SER A 108 23.34 -34.72 1.24
CA SER A 108 24.12 -35.19 0.08
C SER A 108 25.21 -34.21 -0.35
N ASP A 109 24.93 -32.91 -0.31
CA ASP A 109 25.90 -31.85 -0.63
C ASP A 109 27.00 -31.76 0.43
N TYR A 110 26.67 -32.10 1.68
CA TYR A 110 27.64 -32.16 2.77
C TYR A 110 28.56 -33.38 2.67
N SER A 111 28.00 -34.51 2.25
CA SER A 111 28.74 -35.77 2.10
C SER A 111 29.69 -35.77 0.90
N SER A 112 29.44 -34.92 -0.10
CA SER A 112 30.30 -34.77 -1.29
C SER A 112 31.56 -33.93 -1.04
N ILE A 113 31.68 -33.24 0.10
CA ILE A 113 32.88 -32.49 0.48
C ILE A 113 33.97 -33.46 0.95
N GLY A 114 34.99 -33.68 0.09
CA GLY A 114 36.08 -34.61 0.37
C GLY A 114 37.17 -34.11 1.35
N ASN A 115 37.16 -32.83 1.73
CA ASN A 115 38.15 -32.27 2.67
C ASN A 115 37.50 -32.02 4.04
N ASP A 116 38.00 -32.69 5.08
CA ASP A 116 37.47 -32.62 6.45
C ASP A 116 37.52 -31.21 7.06
N VAL A 117 38.53 -30.40 6.72
CA VAL A 117 38.64 -29.02 7.22
C VAL A 117 37.56 -28.13 6.60
N VAL A 118 37.29 -28.31 5.31
CA VAL A 118 36.21 -27.59 4.60
C VAL A 118 34.86 -28.06 5.12
N LYS A 119 34.71 -29.36 5.33
CA LYS A 119 33.52 -29.99 5.90
C LYS A 119 33.19 -29.42 7.27
N PHE A 120 34.17 -29.32 8.17
CA PHE A 120 34.01 -28.69 9.49
C PHE A 120 33.59 -27.21 9.38
N LYS A 121 34.24 -26.43 8.51
CA LYS A 121 33.90 -25.00 8.32
C LYS A 121 32.47 -24.83 7.80
N VAL A 122 32.07 -25.64 6.84
CA VAL A 122 30.71 -25.60 6.28
C VAL A 122 29.68 -26.04 7.32
N GLN A 123 29.99 -27.05 8.14
CA GLN A 123 29.14 -27.47 9.25
C GLN A 123 28.97 -26.35 10.29
N MET A 124 30.04 -25.61 10.60
CA MET A 124 29.99 -24.49 11.52
C MET A 124 29.08 -23.38 10.98
N LEU A 125 29.25 -22.97 9.73
CA LEU A 125 28.42 -21.96 9.08
C LEU A 125 26.94 -22.40 9.00
N PHE A 126 26.68 -23.68 8.73
CA PHE A 126 25.33 -24.23 8.73
C PHE A 126 24.68 -24.16 10.11
N ASN A 127 25.43 -24.50 11.16
CA ASN A 127 24.95 -24.43 12.54
C ASN A 127 24.70 -22.99 12.99
N GLU A 128 25.56 -22.05 12.60
CA GLU A 128 25.37 -20.62 12.85
C GLU A 128 24.11 -20.10 12.16
N LEU A 129 23.91 -20.44 10.88
CA LEU A 129 22.71 -20.08 10.13
C LEU A 129 21.45 -20.66 10.77
N LYS A 130 21.49 -21.92 11.21
CA LYS A 130 20.39 -22.58 11.93
C LYS A 130 20.08 -21.86 13.25
N SER A 131 21.10 -21.48 14.01
CA SER A 131 20.97 -20.71 15.24
C SER A 131 20.35 -19.33 14.99
N ALA A 132 20.82 -18.60 13.98
CA ALA A 132 20.28 -17.29 13.61
C ALA A 132 18.81 -17.37 13.18
N ARG A 133 18.43 -18.41 12.40
CA ARG A 133 17.02 -18.66 12.05
C ARG A 133 16.18 -18.94 13.30
N HIS A 134 16.70 -19.72 14.24
CA HIS A 134 16.01 -19.97 15.50
C HIS A 134 15.82 -18.69 16.31
N GLN A 135 16.84 -17.85 16.43
CA GLN A 135 16.76 -16.54 17.08
C GLN A 135 15.74 -15.61 16.42
N ILE A 136 15.72 -15.54 15.08
CA ILE A 136 14.72 -14.76 14.33
C ILE A 136 13.31 -15.30 14.59
N ASN A 137 13.12 -16.62 14.59
CA ASN A 137 11.82 -17.22 14.89
C ASN A 137 11.40 -16.94 16.34
N MET A 138 12.32 -16.98 17.30
CA MET A 138 12.04 -16.58 18.68
C MET A 138 11.64 -15.10 18.76
N LEU A 139 12.34 -14.20 18.06
CA LEU A 139 11.97 -12.77 18.02
C LEU A 139 10.58 -12.56 17.40
N LYS A 140 10.25 -13.30 16.34
CA LYS A 140 8.89 -13.30 15.77
C LYS A 140 7.86 -13.82 16.76
N GLN A 141 8.17 -14.89 17.50
CA GLN A 141 7.29 -15.42 18.54
C GLN A 141 7.11 -14.39 19.64
N ILE A 142 8.18 -13.77 20.15
CA ILE A 142 8.15 -12.70 21.15
C ILE A 142 7.33 -11.50 20.67
N HIS A 143 7.54 -11.07 19.43
CA HIS A 143 6.75 -10.01 18.81
C HIS A 143 5.26 -10.36 18.75
N ASN A 144 4.94 -11.64 18.54
CA ASN A 144 3.56 -12.12 18.48
C ASN A 144 2.98 -12.49 19.85
N LEU A 145 3.79 -12.48 20.92
CA LEU A 145 3.27 -12.68 22.26
C LEU A 145 2.41 -11.47 22.64
N PRO A 146 1.28 -11.70 23.32
CA PRO A 146 0.47 -10.61 23.80
C PRO A 146 1.26 -9.81 24.83
N ILE A 147 1.30 -8.49 24.67
CA ILE A 147 1.99 -7.62 25.63
C ILE A 147 1.18 -7.68 26.93
N VAL A 148 1.81 -8.24 27.98
CA VAL A 148 1.21 -8.32 29.31
C VAL A 148 1.69 -7.13 30.11
N THR A 149 0.76 -6.24 30.46
CA THR A 149 1.03 -5.12 31.36
C THR A 149 0.52 -5.48 32.75
N ASP A 150 1.42 -5.50 33.73
CA ASP A 150 1.04 -5.65 35.12
C ASP A 150 0.72 -4.27 35.72
N THR A 151 -0.53 -4.11 36.17
CA THR A 151 -1.02 -2.91 36.85
C THR A 151 -1.27 -3.16 38.35
N GLY A 152 -0.59 -4.15 38.93
CA GLY A 152 -0.60 -4.46 40.36
C GLY A 152 -1.89 -5.09 40.90
N SER A 153 -2.98 -5.10 40.11
CA SER A 153 -4.29 -5.64 40.51
C SER A 153 -4.86 -6.68 39.54
N SER A 154 -4.39 -6.76 38.29
CA SER A 154 -4.69 -7.86 37.34
C SER A 154 -3.78 -7.80 36.11
N LEU A 155 -3.45 -8.95 35.52
CA LEU A 155 -2.69 -9.05 34.27
C LEU A 155 -3.60 -8.80 33.04
N ILE A 156 -3.27 -7.80 32.22
CA ILE A 156 -4.01 -7.46 30.99
C ILE A 156 -3.19 -7.93 29.78
N PHE A 157 -3.79 -8.73 28.89
CA PHE A 157 -3.15 -9.31 27.70
C PHE A 157 -3.57 -8.55 26.43
N HIS A 158 -2.62 -7.88 25.75
CA HIS A 158 -2.88 -7.19 24.47
C HIS A 158 -2.53 -8.10 23.30
N LYS A 159 -3.51 -8.59 22.53
CA LYS A 159 -3.24 -9.45 21.38
C LYS A 159 -2.77 -8.60 20.18
N ASN A 160 -1.55 -8.84 19.70
CA ASN A 160 -1.01 -8.19 18.50
C ASN A 160 -1.69 -8.78 17.25
N GLU A 161 -2.82 -8.21 16.82
CA GLU A 161 -3.45 -8.55 15.56
C GLU A 161 -2.88 -7.65 14.44
N VAL A 162 -1.97 -8.22 13.64
CA VAL A 162 -1.66 -7.70 12.31
C VAL A 162 -2.74 -8.19 11.35
N SER A 163 -3.87 -7.49 11.34
CA SER A 163 -4.99 -7.75 10.41
C SER A 163 -4.90 -6.80 9.22
N ASN A 164 -4.29 -7.28 8.13
CA ASN A 164 -4.62 -6.81 6.79
C ASN A 164 -5.94 -7.48 6.39
N GLU A 165 -7.07 -6.77 6.44
CA GLU A 165 -8.31 -6.97 5.64
C GLU A 165 -9.40 -5.98 6.11
N PRO A 166 -10.38 -5.62 5.25
CA PRO A 166 -11.12 -4.37 5.36
C PRO A 166 -12.25 -4.41 6.40
N ILE A 167 -12.48 -3.23 6.98
CA ILE A 167 -13.45 -2.92 8.02
C ILE A 167 -14.87 -3.27 7.54
N ALA A 168 -15.44 -4.33 8.11
CA ALA A 168 -16.88 -4.50 8.21
C ALA A 168 -17.23 -5.06 9.59
N SER A 169 -17.85 -4.17 10.39
CA SER A 169 -18.80 -4.48 11.46
C SER A 169 -18.38 -5.47 12.55
N GLN A 170 -17.86 -4.96 13.66
CA GLN A 170 -18.24 -5.45 15.00
C GLN A 170 -18.40 -4.26 15.95
N GLN A 171 -19.66 -3.95 16.25
CA GLN A 171 -20.08 -3.16 17.38
C GLN A 171 -19.91 -3.98 18.67
N GLU A 172 -19.61 -3.24 19.74
CA GLU A 172 -19.88 -3.55 21.14
C GLU A 172 -19.01 -4.62 21.84
N ASN A 173 -18.00 -4.13 22.57
CA ASN A 173 -17.98 -4.35 24.01
C ASN A 173 -17.35 -3.15 24.72
N ILE A 174 -18.19 -2.44 25.47
CA ILE A 174 -17.87 -1.31 26.34
C ILE A 174 -17.11 -1.86 27.55
N THR A 175 -15.81 -1.58 27.64
CA THR A 175 -15.12 -1.57 28.93
C THR A 175 -14.62 -0.15 29.15
N LYS A 176 -15.27 0.55 30.09
CA LYS A 176 -14.91 1.89 30.57
C LYS A 176 -13.39 2.03 30.70
N PRO A 177 -12.74 3.01 30.03
CA PRO A 177 -11.30 3.19 30.19
C PRO A 177 -11.00 3.73 31.58
N LYS A 178 -10.22 2.98 32.33
CA LYS A 178 -9.62 3.37 33.61
C LYS A 178 -8.83 4.67 33.43
N ILE A 179 -8.96 5.53 34.43
CA ILE A 179 -8.59 6.95 34.52
C ILE A 179 -7.07 7.23 34.35
N GLU A 180 -6.20 6.20 34.30
CA GLU A 180 -4.74 6.35 34.23
C GLU A 180 -4.18 6.70 32.84
N CYS A 181 -4.87 6.33 31.76
CA CYS A 181 -4.45 6.66 30.38
C CYS A 181 -4.65 8.16 30.03
N ASN A 182 -5.36 8.90 30.89
CA ASN A 182 -5.72 10.29 30.61
C ASN A 182 -4.52 11.24 30.68
N GLN A 183 -3.52 11.01 31.53
CA GLN A 183 -2.44 11.99 31.71
C GLN A 183 -1.55 12.15 30.46
N MET A 184 -1.27 11.06 29.73
CA MET A 184 -0.49 11.14 28.49
C MET A 184 -1.29 11.84 27.38
N TYR A 185 -2.57 11.53 27.25
CA TYR A 185 -3.45 12.20 26.29
C TYR A 185 -3.71 13.67 26.63
N ILE A 186 -3.82 14.01 27.91
CA ILE A 186 -3.90 15.39 28.38
C ILE A 186 -2.65 16.16 27.95
N LYS A 187 -1.44 15.63 28.16
CA LYS A 187 -0.21 16.27 27.71
C LYS A 187 -0.17 16.49 26.20
N VAL A 188 -0.62 15.50 25.41
CA VAL A 188 -0.70 15.62 23.94
C VAL A 188 -1.72 16.70 23.52
N LEU A 189 -2.86 16.79 24.21
CA LEU A 189 -3.87 17.83 23.95
C LEU A 189 -3.39 19.22 24.39
N GLU A 190 -2.75 19.34 25.56
CA GLU A 190 -2.15 20.58 26.06
C GLU A 190 -1.06 21.08 25.11
N GLN A 191 -0.20 20.19 24.63
CA GLN A 191 0.86 20.53 23.69
C GLN A 191 0.29 20.99 22.35
N PHE A 192 -0.81 20.40 21.88
CA PHE A 192 -1.50 20.87 20.69
C PHE A 192 -2.17 22.24 20.90
N LEU A 193 -2.82 22.45 22.05
CA LEU A 193 -3.49 23.71 22.41
C LEU A 193 -2.51 24.88 22.57
N ASN A 194 -1.29 24.61 23.04
CA ASN A 194 -0.22 25.61 23.13
C ASN A 194 0.32 26.05 21.76
N GLY A 195 -0.18 25.46 20.68
CA GLY A 195 0.24 25.74 19.31
C GLY A 195 1.53 25.01 18.95
N SER A 196 1.80 24.93 17.65
CA SER A 196 3.05 24.39 17.11
C SER A 196 3.79 25.48 16.34
N ASN A 197 5.01 25.20 15.90
CA ASN A 197 5.75 26.14 15.05
C ASN A 197 5.02 26.50 13.74
N LYS A 198 4.02 25.70 13.33
CA LYS A 198 3.27 25.88 12.08
C LYS A 198 1.81 26.30 12.29
N LEU A 199 1.26 26.08 13.48
CA LEU A 199 -0.16 26.27 13.80
C LEU A 199 -0.32 27.13 15.05
N GLU A 200 -1.27 28.07 15.02
CA GLU A 200 -1.64 28.87 16.17
C GLU A 200 -3.16 29.02 16.26
N TYR A 201 -3.66 29.52 17.39
CA TYR A 201 -5.08 29.79 17.59
C TYR A 201 -5.31 31.30 17.56
N ASP A 202 -6.30 31.74 16.80
CA ASP A 202 -6.75 33.13 16.82
C ASP A 202 -7.57 33.41 18.11
N LYS A 203 -7.90 34.68 18.35
CA LYS A 203 -8.65 35.18 19.53
C LYS A 203 -10.01 34.52 19.69
N ASP A 204 -10.61 34.05 18.59
CA ASP A 204 -11.89 33.35 18.57
C ASP A 204 -11.74 31.82 18.78
N GLY A 205 -10.53 31.32 19.02
CA GLY A 205 -10.25 29.90 19.19
C GLY A 205 -10.19 29.09 17.89
N CYS A 206 -10.13 29.75 16.73
CA CYS A 206 -9.96 29.09 15.43
C CYS A 206 -8.50 28.71 15.19
N LEU A 207 -8.25 27.48 14.73
CA LEU A 207 -6.92 27.02 14.35
C LEU A 207 -6.51 27.62 13.01
N ILE A 208 -5.42 28.39 12.99
CA ILE A 208 -4.87 29.05 11.81
C ILE A 208 -3.42 28.60 11.55
N ALA A 209 -3.01 28.68 10.28
CA ALA A 209 -1.66 28.36 9.86
C ALA A 209 -0.76 29.60 9.97
N LYS A 210 0.33 29.49 10.74
CA LYS A 210 1.33 30.56 10.88
C LYS A 210 2.24 30.69 9.66
N THR A 211 2.39 29.59 8.91
CA THR A 211 3.25 29.48 7.73
C THR A 211 2.59 28.64 6.64
N THR A 212 3.12 28.68 5.42
CA THR A 212 2.66 27.80 4.33
C THR A 212 2.83 26.32 4.72
N ILE A 213 1.74 25.57 4.77
CA ILE A 213 1.72 24.13 5.04
C ILE A 213 1.86 23.36 3.73
N ARG A 214 2.85 22.48 3.63
CA ARG A 214 3.04 21.62 2.46
C ARG A 214 2.26 20.32 2.62
N LYS A 215 2.02 19.64 1.49
CA LYS A 215 1.48 18.29 1.51
C LYS A 215 2.45 17.38 2.28
N ASP A 216 1.91 16.54 3.17
CA ASP A 216 2.63 15.60 4.04
C ASP A 216 3.39 16.24 5.23
N ASP A 217 3.15 17.53 5.53
CA ASP A 217 3.63 18.13 6.76
C ASP A 217 2.95 17.54 8.00
N LEU A 218 3.73 17.18 9.00
CA LEU A 218 3.21 16.78 10.32
C LEU A 218 2.67 18.00 11.06
N LEU A 219 1.42 17.92 11.50
CA LEU A 219 0.70 19.03 12.14
C LEU A 219 0.39 18.79 13.63
N SER A 220 0.53 17.56 14.11
CA SER A 220 0.29 17.18 15.49
C SER A 220 1.16 15.99 15.87
N ASP A 221 1.28 15.76 17.17
CA ASP A 221 2.06 14.65 17.71
C ASP A 221 1.38 13.30 17.49
N ILE A 222 2.20 12.26 17.62
CA ILE A 222 1.73 10.87 17.57
C ILE A 222 0.68 10.65 18.67
N ASN A 223 -0.35 9.86 18.36
CA ASN A 223 -1.50 9.59 19.24
C ASN A 223 -2.46 10.78 19.48
N PHE A 224 -2.30 11.92 18.79
CA PHE A 224 -3.25 13.03 18.89
C PHE A 224 -4.68 12.62 18.50
N LYS A 225 -4.82 11.77 17.47
CA LYS A 225 -6.10 11.21 17.05
C LYS A 225 -6.76 10.43 18.20
N ASP A 226 -6.00 9.58 18.88
CA ASP A 226 -6.50 8.75 19.97
C ASP A 226 -6.86 9.59 21.20
N ALA A 227 -6.08 10.65 21.46
CA ALA A 227 -6.36 11.62 22.51
C ALA A 227 -7.69 12.37 22.30
N ILE A 228 -7.97 12.84 21.07
CA ILE A 228 -9.26 13.47 20.75
C ILE A 228 -10.41 12.47 20.89
N MET A 229 -10.25 11.25 20.38
CA MET A 229 -11.29 10.22 20.48
C MET A 229 -11.60 9.87 21.94
N ALA A 230 -10.58 9.76 22.79
CA ALA A 230 -10.76 9.57 24.23
C ALA A 230 -11.53 10.73 24.87
N ALA A 231 -11.15 11.98 24.56
CA ALA A 231 -11.85 13.17 25.06
C ALA A 231 -13.32 13.22 24.62
N LEU A 232 -13.60 12.89 23.34
CA LEU A 232 -14.96 12.80 22.80
C LEU A 232 -15.80 11.74 23.52
N ASN A 233 -15.22 10.55 23.73
CA ASN A 233 -15.90 9.47 24.44
C ASN A 233 -16.20 9.83 25.91
N ILE A 234 -15.33 10.60 26.58
CA ILE A 234 -15.60 11.08 27.93
C ILE A 234 -16.74 12.11 27.94
N LEU A 235 -16.78 13.02 26.95
CA LEU A 235 -17.84 14.02 26.83
C LEU A 235 -19.20 13.40 26.51
N LEU A 236 -19.23 12.42 25.60
CA LEU A 236 -20.47 11.73 25.21
C LEU A 236 -21.03 10.83 26.32
N ASN A 237 -20.18 10.22 27.15
CA ASN A 237 -20.60 9.38 28.27
C ASN A 237 -20.91 10.17 29.57
N LYS A 238 -20.77 11.50 29.56
CA LYS A 238 -21.10 12.38 30.69
C LYS A 238 -22.51 12.99 30.60
N ASN A 239 -23.21 12.79 29.49
CA ASN A 239 -24.65 13.07 29.32
C ASN A 239 -25.47 11.78 29.43
#